data_AF-A0A8T6NSX5-F1
#
_entry.id   AF-A0A8T6NSX5-F1
#
_cell.length_a   1.000
_cell.length_b   1.000
_cell.length_c   1.000
_cell.angle_alpha   90.00
_cell.angle_beta   90.00
_cell.angle_gamma   90.00
#
_symmetry.space_group_name_H-M   'P 1'
#
loop_
_entity.id
_entity.type
_entity.pdbx_description
1 polymer ?
#
loop_
_entity_poly.entity_id
_entity_poly.type
_entity_poly.pdbx_seq_one_letter_code
_entity_poly.pdbx_strand_id
1 'polypeptide(L)'
;MWTLTVAERLIEDYQRLFPGKWAVLWDAFQTVQPRLGMEQYPCELYASHVKELLVRVMEGVDLAPATRSELLLTLEGMAPLNGDAARLHAQLQNAILGFQQDLPPETAPGAAARLAAELADRAGDPQRHQPDPIRWQALEHTRREVMHDGYAHWR
;
A
#
# COMPACT_ATOMS: atom_id res chain seq x y z
N MET A 1 -0.08 18.19 -7.24
CA MET A 1 0.76 17.48 -6.28
C MET A 1 -0.07 17.11 -5.05
N TRP A 2 -1.02 16.19 -5.21
CA TRP A 2 -1.95 15.78 -4.15
C TRP A 2 -1.59 14.39 -3.56
N THR A 3 -0.86 13.57 -4.32
CA THR A 3 -0.39 12.24 -3.93
C THR A 3 0.56 12.28 -2.73
N LEU A 4 1.58 13.16 -2.76
CA LEU A 4 2.48 13.36 -1.61
C LEU A 4 1.71 13.73 -0.34
N THR A 5 0.73 14.63 -0.44
CA THR A 5 -0.06 15.12 0.70
C THR A 5 -0.94 14.02 1.33
N VAL A 6 -1.49 13.12 0.51
CA VAL A 6 -2.30 11.99 0.99
C VAL A 6 -1.42 10.99 1.74
N ALA A 7 -0.26 10.67 1.19
CA ALA A 7 0.61 9.70 1.80
C ALA A 7 1.26 10.20 3.09
N GLU A 8 1.75 11.45 3.11
CA GLU A 8 2.27 12.11 4.31
C GLU A 8 1.24 12.06 5.44
N ARG A 9 -0.01 12.45 5.16
CA ARG A 9 -1.09 12.40 6.15
C ARG A 9 -1.32 10.98 6.68
N LEU A 10 -1.36 9.97 5.81
CA LEU A 10 -1.57 8.58 6.23
C LEU A 10 -0.39 8.05 7.07
N ILE A 11 0.84 8.42 6.72
CA ILE A 11 2.03 8.07 7.50
C ILE A 11 1.94 8.72 8.87
N GLU A 12 1.61 10.00 8.96
CA GLU A 12 1.43 10.67 10.26
C GLU A 12 0.36 9.99 11.12
N ASP A 13 -0.78 9.63 10.52
CA ASP A 13 -1.86 8.92 11.23
C ASP A 13 -1.36 7.57 11.76
N TYR A 14 -0.63 6.79 10.96
CA TYR A 14 -0.05 5.51 11.41
C TYR A 14 1.06 5.70 12.44
N GLN A 15 1.88 6.75 12.32
CA GLN A 15 2.92 7.07 13.29
C GLN A 15 2.34 7.45 14.65
N ARG A 16 1.18 8.11 14.70
CA ARG A 16 0.44 8.37 15.95
C ARG A 16 -0.07 7.08 16.58
N LEU A 17 -0.55 6.13 15.78
CA LEU A 17 -1.02 4.82 16.25
C LEU A 17 0.13 3.89 16.68
N PHE A 18 1.30 4.03 16.05
CA PHE A 18 2.46 3.17 16.25
C PHE A 18 3.73 3.99 16.50
N PRO A 19 3.84 4.70 17.65
CA PRO A 19 4.94 5.62 17.91
C PRO A 19 6.32 4.94 18.00
N GLY A 20 6.37 3.63 18.24
CA GLY A 20 7.59 2.82 18.21
C GLY A 20 7.99 2.31 16.82
N LYS A 21 7.23 2.62 15.76
CA LYS A 21 7.56 2.24 14.37
C LYS A 21 7.74 3.45 13.45
N TRP A 22 7.97 4.63 14.03
CA TRP A 22 8.00 5.90 13.31
C TRP A 22 8.97 5.93 12.12
N ALA A 23 10.20 5.48 12.36
CA ALA A 23 11.26 5.43 11.37
C ALA A 23 10.96 4.43 10.23
N VAL A 24 10.39 3.27 10.59
CA VAL A 24 10.03 2.20 9.65
C VAL A 24 8.94 2.70 8.69
N LEU A 25 7.92 3.40 9.20
CA LEU A 25 6.83 3.94 8.39
C LEU A 25 7.31 5.03 7.40
N TRP A 26 8.29 5.84 7.81
CA TRP A 26 8.85 6.90 6.95
C TRP A 26 9.76 6.33 5.84
N ASP A 27 10.67 5.41 6.19
CA ASP A 27 11.57 4.76 5.22
C ASP A 27 10.79 3.88 4.22
N ALA A 28 9.76 3.18 4.71
CA ALA A 28 8.85 2.41 3.84
C ALA A 28 8.17 3.30 2.79
N PHE A 29 7.79 4.53 3.13
CA PHE A 29 7.18 5.40 2.13
C PHE A 29 8.17 5.86 1.04
N GLN A 30 9.43 6.10 1.39
CA GLN A 30 10.45 6.44 0.38
C GLN A 30 10.74 5.28 -0.57
N THR A 31 10.64 4.05 -0.08
CA THR A 31 10.83 2.84 -0.89
C THR A 31 9.60 2.47 -1.70
N VAL A 32 8.40 2.89 -1.27
CA VAL A 32 7.17 2.69 -2.03
C VAL A 32 6.74 3.96 -2.77
N GLN A 33 7.37 4.19 -3.91
CA GLN A 33 6.85 5.19 -4.85
C GLN A 33 5.63 4.65 -5.61
N PRO A 34 4.62 5.49 -5.90
CA PRO A 34 3.50 5.11 -6.76
C PRO A 34 4.01 4.56 -8.09
N ARG A 35 3.67 3.31 -8.40
CA ARG A 35 3.86 2.76 -9.74
C ARG A 35 2.61 2.96 -10.60
N LEU A 36 2.83 2.86 -11.92
CA LEU A 36 1.77 2.75 -12.94
C LEU A 36 0.79 3.91 -12.99
N GLY A 37 1.27 5.13 -13.22
CA GLY A 37 0.37 6.25 -13.55
C GLY A 37 -0.71 6.52 -12.50
N MET A 38 -0.60 6.01 -11.26
CA MET A 38 -1.57 6.17 -10.17
C MET A 38 -1.89 7.64 -9.89
N GLU A 39 -0.99 8.54 -10.26
CA GLU A 39 -1.19 9.99 -10.20
C GLU A 39 -2.36 10.47 -11.08
N GLN A 40 -2.76 9.67 -12.07
CA GLN A 40 -3.88 9.93 -12.99
C GLN A 40 -5.21 9.38 -12.48
N TYR A 41 -5.20 8.62 -11.38
CA TYR A 41 -6.35 7.91 -10.83
C TYR A 41 -6.92 8.62 -9.59
N PRO A 42 -8.17 8.29 -9.18
CA PRO A 42 -8.80 8.91 -8.02
C PRO A 42 -7.97 8.78 -6.74
N CYS A 43 -8.12 9.79 -5.87
CA CYS A 43 -7.39 9.91 -4.61
C CYS A 43 -7.55 8.68 -3.71
N GLU A 44 -8.72 8.07 -3.76
CA GLU A 44 -9.12 6.89 -3.00
C GLU A 44 -8.29 5.66 -3.36
N LEU A 45 -7.96 5.49 -4.64
CA LEU A 45 -7.18 4.35 -5.12
C LEU A 45 -5.73 4.43 -4.62
N TYR A 46 -5.14 5.62 -4.69
CA TYR A 46 -3.80 5.88 -4.16
C TYR A 46 -3.78 5.79 -2.62
N ALA A 47 -4.80 6.33 -1.94
CA ALA A 47 -4.91 6.21 -0.48
C ALA A 47 -5.03 4.74 -0.04
N SER A 48 -5.80 3.92 -0.76
CA SER A 48 -5.90 2.47 -0.51
C SER A 48 -4.57 1.75 -0.72
N HIS A 49 -3.85 2.08 -1.78
CA HIS A 49 -2.51 1.55 -2.04
C HIS A 49 -1.56 1.81 -0.88
N VAL A 50 -1.45 3.08 -0.46
CA VAL A 50 -0.58 3.49 0.65
C VAL A 50 -0.98 2.80 1.95
N LYS A 51 -2.28 2.76 2.28
CA LYS A 51 -2.77 2.08 3.49
C LYS A 51 -2.39 0.61 3.51
N GLU A 52 -2.58 -0.10 2.40
CA GLU A 52 -2.27 -1.52 2.32
C GLU A 52 -0.79 -1.79 2.58
N LEU A 53 0.09 -0.96 2.03
CA LEU A 53 1.54 -1.10 2.24
C LEU A 53 1.96 -0.75 3.65
N LEU A 54 1.41 0.32 4.24
CA LEU A 54 1.67 0.65 5.64
C LEU A 54 1.25 -0.51 6.56
N VAL A 55 0.12 -1.17 6.29
CA VAL A 55 -0.29 -2.38 7.03
C VAL A 55 0.73 -3.50 6.86
N ARG A 56 1.15 -3.82 5.61
CA ARG A 56 2.16 -4.88 5.38
C ARG A 56 3.51 -4.57 6.05
N VAL A 57 3.94 -3.31 6.06
CA VAL A 57 5.11 -2.84 6.82
C VAL A 57 4.94 -3.11 8.31
N MET A 58 3.77 -2.77 8.85
CA MET A 58 3.46 -2.97 10.26
C MET A 58 3.43 -4.46 10.65
N GLU A 59 2.96 -5.33 9.75
CA GLU A 59 2.88 -6.78 9.94
C GLU A 59 4.19 -7.52 9.60
N GLY A 60 5.16 -6.86 8.97
CA GLY A 60 6.40 -7.49 8.50
C GLY A 60 6.18 -8.47 7.33
N VAL A 61 5.12 -8.25 6.55
CA VAL A 61 4.75 -9.07 5.39
C VAL A 61 5.46 -8.55 4.14
N ASP A 62 5.67 -9.42 3.16
CA ASP A 62 6.30 -9.05 1.89
C ASP A 62 5.61 -7.86 1.20
N LEU A 63 6.40 -6.88 0.79
CA LEU A 63 5.95 -5.69 0.08
C LEU A 63 6.03 -5.87 -1.44
N ALA A 64 6.70 -6.90 -1.93
CA ALA A 64 6.90 -7.10 -3.37
C ALA A 64 5.58 -7.34 -4.13
N PRO A 65 4.67 -8.24 -3.70
CA PRO A 65 3.44 -8.52 -4.43
C PRO A 65 2.58 -7.27 -4.63
N ALA A 66 1.87 -7.19 -5.76
CA ALA A 66 1.01 -6.06 -6.06
C ALA A 66 -0.04 -5.82 -4.96
N THR A 67 -0.36 -4.55 -4.73
CA THR A 67 -1.48 -4.15 -3.88
C THR A 67 -2.81 -4.35 -4.61
N ARG A 68 -3.92 -4.36 -3.87
CA ARG A 68 -5.26 -4.39 -4.48
C ARG A 68 -5.47 -3.28 -5.51
N SER A 69 -4.99 -2.07 -5.23
CA SER A 69 -5.06 -0.94 -6.16
C SER A 69 -4.29 -1.21 -7.46
N GLU A 70 -3.07 -1.75 -7.37
CA GLU A 70 -2.26 -2.11 -8.54
C GLU A 70 -2.91 -3.23 -9.36
N LEU A 71 -3.51 -4.21 -8.69
CA LEU A 71 -4.28 -5.27 -9.34
C LEU A 71 -5.47 -4.73 -10.10
N LEU A 72 -6.22 -3.79 -9.52
CA LEU A 72 -7.37 -3.17 -10.17
C LEU A 72 -6.93 -2.44 -11.45
N LEU A 73 -5.87 -1.63 -11.38
CA LEU A 73 -5.31 -0.95 -12.54
C LEU A 73 -4.81 -1.92 -13.61
N THR A 74 -4.18 -3.02 -13.19
CA THR A 74 -3.73 -4.08 -14.11
C THR A 74 -4.91 -4.69 -14.86
N LEU A 75 -6.02 -4.97 -14.17
CA LEU A 75 -7.23 -5.52 -14.76
C LEU A 75 -7.90 -4.55 -15.72
N GLU A 76 -7.96 -3.26 -15.40
CA GLU A 76 -8.52 -2.23 -16.30
C GLU A 76 -7.79 -2.20 -17.66
N GLY A 77 -6.49 -2.53 -17.68
CA GLY A 77 -5.70 -2.67 -18.91
C GLY A 77 -5.94 -3.97 -19.69
N MET A 78 -6.69 -4.95 -19.17
CA MET A 78 -6.86 -6.30 -19.74
C MET A 78 -8.16 -6.50 -20.54
N ALA A 79 -8.89 -5.44 -20.90
CA ALA A 79 -10.20 -5.56 -21.54
C ALA A 79 -10.14 -6.31 -22.91
N PRO A 80 -11.08 -7.24 -23.19
CA PRO A 80 -12.25 -7.60 -22.38
C PRO A 80 -11.94 -8.57 -21.24
N LEU A 81 -12.63 -8.39 -20.11
CA LEU A 81 -12.51 -9.26 -18.94
C LEU A 81 -13.31 -10.55 -19.13
N ASN A 82 -12.71 -11.70 -18.79
CA ASN A 82 -13.46 -12.95 -18.62
C ASN A 82 -14.24 -12.95 -17.29
N GLY A 83 -15.04 -13.99 -17.02
CA GLY A 83 -15.89 -14.06 -15.82
C GLY A 83 -15.11 -13.92 -14.49
N ASP A 84 -13.95 -14.57 -14.38
CA ASP A 84 -13.13 -14.51 -13.16
C ASP A 84 -12.46 -13.14 -12.98
N ALA A 85 -11.99 -12.54 -14.07
CA ALA A 85 -11.41 -11.21 -14.08
C ALA A 85 -12.47 -10.14 -13.78
N ALA A 86 -13.69 -10.29 -14.29
CA ALA A 86 -14.82 -9.42 -13.95
C ALA A 86 -15.22 -9.55 -12.48
N ARG A 87 -15.23 -10.78 -11.93
CA ARG A 87 -15.48 -11.01 -10.50
C ARG A 87 -14.39 -10.37 -9.64
N LEU A 88 -13.12 -10.61 -9.97
CA LEU A 88 -11.99 -10.02 -9.24
C LEU A 88 -12.04 -8.49 -9.30
N HIS A 89 -12.34 -7.92 -10.45
CA HIS A 89 -12.52 -6.48 -10.62
C HIS A 89 -13.60 -5.92 -9.69
N ALA A 90 -14.80 -6.53 -9.66
CA ALA A 90 -15.87 -6.12 -8.74
C ALA A 90 -15.48 -6.25 -7.26
N GLN A 91 -14.77 -7.33 -6.89
CA GLN A 91 -14.27 -7.52 -5.52
C GLN A 91 -13.28 -6.42 -5.11
N LEU A 92 -12.35 -6.05 -6.01
CA LEU A 92 -11.37 -5.01 -5.76
C LEU A 92 -12.04 -3.62 -5.67
N GLN A 93 -12.98 -3.32 -6.56
CA GLN A 93 -13.74 -2.07 -6.50
C GLN A 93 -14.54 -1.95 -5.20
N ASN A 94 -15.22 -3.02 -4.77
CA ASN A 94 -15.94 -3.03 -3.50
C ASN A 94 -14.98 -2.82 -2.30
N ALA A 95 -13.80 -3.45 -2.32
CA ALA A 95 -12.81 -3.32 -1.24
C ALA A 95 -12.13 -1.95 -1.17
N ILE A 96 -11.83 -1.34 -2.33
CA ILE A 96 -11.07 -0.09 -2.41
C ILE A 96 -11.99 1.13 -2.30
N LEU A 97 -13.09 1.13 -3.05
CA LEU A 97 -13.98 2.27 -3.22
C LEU A 97 -15.25 2.18 -2.35
N GLY A 98 -15.46 1.04 -1.67
CA GLY A 98 -16.64 0.82 -0.85
C GLY A 98 -17.92 0.64 -1.65
N PHE A 99 -17.81 0.33 -2.95
CA PHE A 99 -18.99 -0.04 -3.74
C PHE A 99 -19.60 -1.35 -3.21
N GLN A 100 -20.91 -1.50 -3.41
CA GLN A 100 -21.64 -2.72 -3.10
C GLN A 100 -22.23 -3.27 -4.39
N GLN A 101 -21.35 -3.66 -5.32
CA GLN A 101 -21.76 -4.32 -6.55
C GLN A 101 -21.99 -5.81 -6.29
N ASP A 102 -23.00 -6.35 -6.98
CA ASP A 102 -23.18 -7.79 -7.09
C ASP A 102 -21.95 -8.43 -7.74
N LEU A 103 -21.52 -9.55 -7.19
CA LEU A 103 -20.36 -10.26 -7.70
C LEU A 103 -20.79 -11.13 -8.89
N PRO A 104 -20.16 -10.98 -10.07
CA PRO A 104 -20.30 -11.93 -11.16
C PRO A 104 -20.00 -13.36 -10.68
N PRO A 105 -20.62 -14.38 -11.29
CA PRO A 105 -20.28 -15.76 -10.99
C PRO A 105 -18.81 -16.05 -11.35
N GLU A 106 -18.14 -16.86 -10.54
CA GLU A 106 -16.85 -17.42 -10.94
C GLU A 106 -17.03 -18.62 -11.87
N THR A 107 -16.03 -18.88 -12.70
CA THR A 107 -16.01 -20.06 -13.58
C THR A 107 -15.85 -21.36 -12.80
N ALA A 108 -15.14 -21.30 -11.67
CA ALA A 108 -14.95 -22.41 -10.74
C ALA A 108 -14.65 -21.87 -9.32
N PRO A 109 -14.94 -22.64 -8.26
CA PRO A 109 -14.62 -22.26 -6.89
C PRO A 109 -13.17 -21.79 -6.73
N GLY A 110 -13.01 -20.54 -6.27
CA GLY A 110 -11.70 -19.93 -6.00
C GLY A 110 -10.92 -19.49 -7.24
N ALA A 111 -11.53 -19.49 -8.44
CA ALA A 111 -10.85 -19.07 -9.67
C ALA A 111 -10.39 -17.61 -9.63
N ALA A 112 -11.24 -16.70 -9.13
CA ALA A 112 -10.88 -15.30 -8.96
C ALA A 112 -9.71 -15.09 -7.98
N ALA A 113 -9.64 -15.91 -6.91
CA ALA A 113 -8.55 -15.83 -5.93
C ALA A 113 -7.22 -16.34 -6.51
N ARG A 114 -7.24 -17.41 -7.31
CA ARG A 114 -6.06 -17.88 -8.05
C ARG A 114 -5.56 -16.83 -9.03
N LEU A 115 -6.48 -16.24 -9.80
CA LEU A 115 -6.16 -15.14 -10.72
C LEU A 115 -5.53 -13.95 -9.98
N ALA A 116 -6.07 -13.59 -8.81
CA ALA A 116 -5.53 -12.51 -7.99
C ALA A 116 -4.07 -12.78 -7.56
N ALA A 117 -3.76 -14.00 -7.12
CA ALA A 117 -2.40 -14.38 -6.73
C ALA A 117 -1.43 -14.32 -7.93
N GLU A 118 -1.83 -14.90 -9.07
CA GLU A 118 -1.03 -14.87 -10.30
C GLU A 118 -0.73 -13.44 -10.76
N LEU A 119 -1.74 -12.56 -10.73
CA LEU A 119 -1.58 -11.16 -11.09
C LEU A 119 -0.75 -10.40 -10.07
N ALA A 120 -0.86 -10.72 -8.77
CA ALA A 120 -0.13 -10.03 -7.71
C ALA A 120 1.37 -10.28 -7.82
N ASP A 121 1.76 -11.51 -8.13
CA ASP A 121 3.17 -11.85 -8.33
C ASP A 121 3.70 -11.23 -9.63
N ARG A 122 2.91 -11.24 -10.72
CA ARG A 122 3.34 -10.70 -12.01
C ARG A 122 3.44 -9.18 -12.04
N ALA A 123 2.50 -8.49 -11.39
CA ALA A 123 2.45 -7.03 -11.34
C ALA A 123 3.19 -6.45 -10.12
N GLY A 124 3.73 -7.31 -9.26
CA GLY A 124 4.50 -6.92 -8.09
C GLY A 124 5.77 -6.16 -8.45
N ASP A 125 6.32 -5.45 -7.46
CA ASP A 125 7.58 -4.74 -7.58
C ASP A 125 8.65 -5.43 -6.72
N PRO A 126 9.61 -6.15 -7.32
CA PRO A 126 10.66 -6.84 -6.57
C PRO A 126 11.62 -5.87 -5.86
N GLN A 127 11.58 -4.57 -6.19
CA GLN A 127 12.35 -3.57 -5.48
C GLN A 127 11.69 -3.12 -4.17
N ARG A 128 10.40 -3.42 -3.95
CA ARG A 128 9.75 -3.16 -2.67
C ARG A 128 10.16 -4.21 -1.66
N HIS A 129 10.85 -3.76 -0.62
CA HIS A 129 11.33 -4.60 0.46
C HIS A 129 11.05 -3.91 1.79
N GLN A 130 10.99 -4.70 2.85
CA GLN A 130 10.92 -4.15 4.20
C GLN A 130 12.14 -3.23 4.45
N PRO A 131 11.94 -2.08 5.12
CA PRO A 131 13.03 -1.22 5.56
C PRO A 131 14.14 -1.99 6.29
N ASP A 132 15.41 -1.66 6.01
CA ASP A 132 16.56 -2.30 6.66
C ASP A 132 16.52 -2.04 8.18
N PRO A 133 16.56 -3.09 9.03
CA PRO A 133 16.62 -2.94 10.48
C PRO A 133 17.76 -2.05 10.99
N ILE A 134 18.89 -1.97 10.28
CA ILE A 134 20.03 -1.12 10.63
C ILE A 134 19.69 0.35 10.37
N ARG A 135 19.06 0.66 9.23
CA ARG A 135 18.55 2.02 8.94
C ARG A 135 17.48 2.43 9.97
N TRP A 136 16.64 1.49 10.38
CA TRP A 136 15.65 1.70 11.44
C TRP A 136 16.30 2.17 12.75
N GLN A 137 17.30 1.43 13.25
CA GLN A 137 17.97 1.78 14.50
C GLN A 137 18.64 3.15 14.44
N ALA A 138 19.27 3.48 13.31
CA ALA A 138 19.89 4.78 13.10
C ALA A 138 18.86 5.92 13.13
N LEU A 139 17.72 5.78 12.43
CA LEU A 139 16.66 6.78 12.40
C LEU A 139 15.96 6.94 13.75
N GLU A 140 15.76 5.86 14.52
CA GLU A 140 15.24 5.95 15.88
C GLU A 140 16.18 6.69 16.82
N HIS A 141 17.48 6.45 16.69
CA HIS A 141 18.50 7.17 17.45
C HIS A 141 18.43 8.67 17.14
N THR A 142 18.43 9.04 15.85
CA THR A 142 18.28 10.44 15.40
C THR A 142 16.98 11.06 15.90
N ARG A 143 15.84 10.33 15.89
CA ARG A 143 14.58 10.86 16.43
C ARG A 143 14.68 11.14 17.92
N ARG A 144 15.28 10.23 18.69
CA ARG A 144 15.47 10.43 20.13
C ARG A 144 16.34 11.64 20.39
N GLU A 145 17.45 11.80 19.68
CA GLU A 145 18.34 12.97 19.81
C GLU A 145 17.61 14.28 19.48
N VAL A 146 16.93 14.36 18.34
CA VAL A 146 16.17 15.56 17.92
C VAL A 146 15.06 15.90 18.92
N MET A 147 14.34 14.90 19.43
CA MET A 147 13.30 15.12 20.46
C MET A 147 13.91 15.50 21.81
N HIS A 148 15.06 14.92 22.19
CA HIS A 148 15.71 15.20 23.46
C HIS A 148 16.34 16.61 23.49
N ASP A 149 16.95 17.04 22.38
CA ASP A 149 17.48 18.40 22.20
C ASP A 149 16.34 19.43 22.10
N GLY A 150 15.24 19.06 21.43
CA GLY A 150 14.03 19.86 21.38
C GLY A 150 13.38 20.09 22.75
N TYR A 151 13.54 19.18 23.72
CA TYR A 151 13.08 19.37 25.11
C TYR A 151 14.12 20.02 26.02
N ALA A 152 15.42 19.91 25.72
CA ALA A 152 16.49 20.56 26.47
C ALA A 152 16.55 22.08 26.24
N HIS A 153 16.09 22.57 25.08
CA HIS A 153 16.06 24.00 24.76
C HIS A 153 14.87 24.79 25.35
N TRP A 154 13.97 24.12 26.09
CA TRP A 154 12.78 24.73 26.72
C TRP A 154 12.76 24.55 28.26
N ARG A 155 13.93 24.43 28.90
CA ARG A 155 14.08 24.53 30.37
C ARG A 155 15.01 25.66 30.75
#